data_AF-A0A1B6KTI0-F1
#
_entry.id   AF-A0A1B6KTI0-F1
#
_cell.length_a   1.000
_cell.length_b   1.000
_cell.length_c   1.000
_cell.angle_alpha   90.00
_cell.angle_beta   90.00
_cell.angle_gamma   90.00
#
_symmetry.space_group_name_H-M   'P 1'
#
loop_
_entity.id
_entity.type
_entity.pdbx_description
1 polymer ?
#
loop_
_entity_poly.entity_id
_entity_poly.type
_entity_poly.pdbx_seq_one_letter_code
_entity_poly.pdbx_strand_id
1 'polypeptide(L)'
;RADTTADPLTALLAHSPPATQTALQCGLLDSVISALRQVHLSLLVQTSSTDKLKKNNPLVSEMVSYLTLLTSFLYGSDSVKSAAAQLGLADTVHKVWLWCQADPLHLTMALDLLITFTANCPDAAQTLVLTSTLSGVGQRKVPTSHSLVHALVSLLTRERQPLTVRARALTLLSHCCQAHECRVVIAKSGLLARWSDQWVDRRQPLEETELMWLRFILTFTFFIEGQTSLPKTGELFAQLVQCAESGRTSSRPLAVAIIRNLAALPANRPRFLSTKSALTLVGEKLLSGSSEEKRDAALIAWALAANHQKAKVALRGLGLVNRLQLALATSHDQI
;
A
#
# COMPACT_ATOMS: atom_id res chain seq x y z
N ARG A 1 21.03 21.65 -11.36
CA ARG A 1 20.29 22.90 -11.08
C ARG A 1 19.28 23.07 -12.20
N ALA A 2 18.03 22.70 -11.96
CA ALA A 2 16.94 22.82 -12.91
C ALA A 2 15.97 23.85 -12.30
N ASP A 3 15.87 25.01 -12.94
CA ASP A 3 14.85 26.01 -12.64
C ASP A 3 13.49 25.38 -12.91
N THR A 4 12.83 24.96 -11.83
CA THR A 4 11.43 24.52 -11.85
C THR A 4 10.58 25.74 -11.54
N THR A 5 10.43 26.60 -12.55
CA THR A 5 9.17 27.33 -12.63
C THR A 5 8.15 26.26 -13.01
N ALA A 6 7.30 25.85 -12.05
CA ALA A 6 6.16 25.01 -12.39
C ALA A 6 5.39 25.72 -13.51
N ASP A 7 5.06 24.98 -14.58
CA ASP A 7 4.20 25.48 -15.64
C ASP A 7 3.01 26.21 -14.97
N PRO A 8 2.74 27.49 -15.31
CA PRO A 8 1.67 28.26 -14.68
C PRO A 8 0.34 27.51 -14.60
N LEU A 9 0.04 26.67 -15.59
CA LEU A 9 -1.15 25.82 -15.59
C LEU A 9 -1.10 24.75 -14.49
N THR A 10 0.04 24.07 -14.35
CA THR A 10 0.25 23.04 -13.31
C THR A 10 0.12 23.65 -11.91
N ALA A 11 0.73 24.82 -11.68
CA ALA A 11 0.62 25.54 -10.41
C ALA A 11 -0.81 26.01 -10.13
N LEU A 12 -1.50 26.56 -11.15
CA LEU A 12 -2.89 27.01 -11.03
C LEU A 12 -3.83 25.86 -10.62
N LEU A 13 -3.71 24.70 -11.27
CA LEU A 13 -4.54 23.53 -10.98
C LEU A 13 -4.26 22.93 -9.60
N ALA A 14 -3.00 22.96 -9.14
CA ALA A 14 -2.64 22.47 -7.82
C ALA A 14 -3.22 23.33 -6.67
N HIS A 15 -3.48 24.62 -6.91
CA HIS A 15 -3.78 25.59 -5.84
C HIS A 15 -5.16 26.25 -5.93
N SER A 16 -5.87 26.13 -7.06
CA SER A 16 -7.17 26.77 -7.26
C SER A 16 -8.27 25.75 -7.59
N PRO A 17 -9.06 25.32 -6.59
CA PRO A 17 -10.21 24.44 -6.84
C PRO A 17 -11.20 24.96 -7.89
N PRO A 18 -11.54 26.27 -7.94
CA PRO A 18 -12.39 26.81 -9.02
C PRO A 18 -11.77 26.67 -10.41
N ALA A 19 -10.45 26.91 -10.53
CA ALA A 19 -9.76 26.76 -11.82
C ALA A 19 -9.74 25.29 -12.25
N THR A 20 -9.48 24.37 -11.31
CA THR A 20 -9.55 22.92 -11.53
C THR A 20 -10.94 22.48 -12.00
N GLN A 21 -12.00 22.96 -11.36
CA GLN A 21 -13.36 22.63 -11.78
C GLN A 21 -13.71 23.20 -13.16
N THR A 22 -13.28 24.42 -13.46
CA THR A 22 -13.48 25.04 -14.77
C THR A 22 -12.71 24.28 -15.87
N ALA A 23 -11.46 23.92 -15.60
CA ALA A 23 -10.64 23.13 -16.52
C ALA A 23 -11.25 21.75 -16.80
N LEU A 24 -11.85 21.11 -15.79
CA LEU A 24 -12.59 19.86 -15.97
C LEU A 24 -13.80 20.06 -16.89
N GLN A 25 -14.60 21.11 -16.66
CA GLN A 25 -15.77 21.43 -17.49
C GLN A 25 -15.39 21.76 -18.95
N CYS A 26 -14.23 22.38 -19.16
CA CYS A 26 -13.70 22.68 -20.50
C CYS A 26 -13.09 21.45 -21.21
N GLY A 27 -13.11 20.25 -20.61
CA GLY A 27 -12.58 19.03 -21.24
C GLY A 27 -11.06 18.94 -21.27
N LEU A 28 -10.35 19.70 -20.41
CA LEU A 28 -8.88 19.63 -20.34
C LEU A 28 -8.41 18.22 -19.95
N LEU A 29 -9.12 17.55 -19.03
CA LEU A 29 -8.74 16.22 -18.54
C LEU A 29 -8.72 15.19 -19.68
N ASP A 30 -9.79 15.15 -20.48
CA ASP A 30 -9.91 14.30 -21.66
C ASP A 30 -8.78 14.54 -22.66
N SER A 31 -8.44 15.80 -22.87
CA SER A 31 -7.38 16.21 -23.80
C SER A 31 -6.00 15.77 -23.31
N VAL A 32 -5.70 15.98 -22.02
CA VAL A 32 -4.41 15.58 -21.42
C VAL A 32 -4.26 14.05 -21.40
N ILE A 33 -5.30 13.29 -21.01
CA ILE A 33 -5.26 11.82 -21.04
C ILE A 33 -5.12 11.31 -22.48
N SER A 34 -5.83 11.93 -23.44
CA SER A 34 -5.72 11.56 -24.85
C SER A 34 -4.33 11.85 -25.41
N ALA A 35 -3.71 12.98 -25.04
CA ALA A 35 -2.35 13.30 -25.42
C ALA A 35 -1.35 12.28 -24.85
N LEU A 36 -1.49 11.88 -23.59
CA LEU A 36 -0.66 10.82 -22.99
C LEU A 36 -0.81 9.47 -23.72
N ARG A 37 -2.02 9.13 -24.20
CA ARG A 37 -2.23 7.94 -25.05
C ARG A 37 -1.52 8.07 -26.41
N GLN A 38 -1.50 9.26 -27.01
CA GLN A 38 -0.77 9.48 -28.26
C GLN A 38 0.74 9.38 -28.06
N VAL A 39 1.25 9.87 -26.93
CA VAL A 39 2.66 9.69 -26.55
C VAL A 39 2.98 8.20 -26.43
N HIS A 40 2.14 7.40 -25.77
CA HIS A 40 2.30 5.94 -25.70
C HIS A 40 2.39 5.28 -27.09
N LEU A 41 1.44 5.60 -27.98
CA LEU A 41 1.43 5.05 -29.34
C LEU A 41 2.70 5.44 -30.13
N SER A 42 3.13 6.70 -30.00
CA SER A 42 4.35 7.20 -30.65
C SER A 42 5.61 6.52 -30.11
N LEU A 43 5.67 6.29 -28.79
CA LEU A 43 6.77 5.57 -28.14
C LEU A 43 6.85 4.12 -28.63
N LEU A 44 5.72 3.42 -28.84
CA LEU A 44 5.71 2.07 -29.38
C LEU A 44 6.30 2.00 -30.80
N VAL A 45 5.93 2.94 -31.67
CA VAL A 45 6.48 3.01 -33.04
C VAL A 45 8.00 3.23 -33.02
N GLN A 46 8.53 3.97 -32.05
CA GLN A 46 9.97 4.19 -31.94
C GLN A 46 10.74 2.95 -31.45
N THR A 47 10.13 2.07 -30.65
CA THR A 47 10.80 0.88 -30.09
C THR A 47 11.19 -0.19 -31.09
N SER A 48 10.59 -0.19 -32.29
CA SER A 48 11.02 -1.07 -33.40
C SER A 48 12.36 -0.68 -34.02
N SER A 49 12.94 0.47 -33.65
CA SER A 49 14.31 0.87 -34.03
C SER A 49 15.26 0.63 -32.85
N THR A 50 16.29 -0.18 -33.06
CA THR A 50 17.00 -0.96 -32.03
C THR A 50 17.89 -0.22 -31.01
N ASP A 51 17.84 1.12 -30.84
CA ASP A 51 18.96 1.80 -30.15
C ASP A 51 18.69 2.94 -29.15
N LYS A 52 17.45 3.27 -28.78
CA LYS A 52 17.21 4.46 -27.92
C LYS A 52 16.20 4.27 -26.79
N LEU A 53 16.45 3.33 -25.87
CA LEU A 53 15.99 3.44 -24.47
C LEU A 53 16.84 4.46 -23.68
N LYS A 54 17.38 5.48 -24.35
CA LYS A 54 18.46 6.34 -23.83
C LYS A 54 17.95 7.75 -23.55
N LYS A 55 18.50 8.32 -22.48
CA LYS A 55 18.40 9.72 -22.04
C LYS A 55 18.16 10.70 -23.20
N ASN A 56 17.21 11.62 -23.00
CA ASN A 56 16.84 12.72 -23.91
C ASN A 56 15.86 12.37 -25.05
N ASN A 57 15.00 11.36 -24.90
CA ASN A 57 13.86 11.19 -25.80
C ASN A 57 12.80 12.29 -25.53
N PRO A 58 12.45 13.14 -26.51
CA PRO A 58 11.46 14.21 -26.30
C PRO A 58 10.08 13.67 -25.92
N LEU A 59 9.67 12.49 -26.42
CA LEU A 59 8.41 11.86 -26.04
C LEU A 59 8.39 11.43 -24.58
N VAL A 60 9.54 11.04 -24.03
CA VAL A 60 9.66 10.72 -22.59
C VAL A 60 9.53 12.00 -21.76
N SER A 61 10.11 13.12 -22.22
CA SER A 61 9.93 14.43 -21.56
C SER A 61 8.48 14.90 -21.59
N GLU A 62 7.79 14.67 -22.71
CA GLU A 62 6.37 14.99 -22.86
C GLU A 62 5.49 14.12 -21.95
N MET A 63 5.75 12.80 -21.93
CA MET A 63 5.13 11.87 -20.99
C MET A 63 5.25 12.36 -19.54
N VAL A 64 6.46 12.72 -19.12
CA VAL A 64 6.76 13.23 -17.77
C VAL A 64 5.99 14.51 -17.46
N SER A 65 5.86 15.41 -18.44
CA SER A 65 5.10 16.66 -18.31
C SER A 65 3.62 16.37 -18.07
N TYR A 66 3.03 15.43 -18.82
CA TYR A 66 1.64 15.01 -18.60
C TYR A 66 1.43 14.31 -17.25
N LEU A 67 2.37 13.46 -16.81
CA LEU A 67 2.28 12.85 -15.48
C LEU A 67 2.26 13.91 -14.37
N THR A 68 3.08 14.95 -14.50
CA THR A 68 3.15 16.07 -13.54
C THR A 68 1.88 16.92 -13.52
N LEU A 69 1.40 17.29 -14.72
CA LEU A 69 0.18 18.07 -14.89
C LEU A 69 -1.02 17.32 -14.31
N LEU A 70 -1.17 16.03 -14.65
CA LEU A 70 -2.25 15.19 -14.12
C LEU A 70 -2.17 15.03 -12.60
N THR A 71 -0.96 14.90 -12.04
CA THR A 71 -0.79 14.83 -10.57
C THR A 71 -1.35 16.09 -9.91
N SER A 72 -1.04 17.27 -10.45
CA SER A 72 -1.54 18.54 -9.94
C SER A 72 -3.03 18.71 -10.15
N PHE A 73 -3.55 18.27 -11.30
CA PHE A 73 -4.96 18.39 -11.64
C PHE A 73 -5.86 17.50 -10.75
N LEU A 74 -5.36 16.33 -10.35
CA LEU A 74 -6.06 15.40 -9.46
C LEU A 74 -5.97 15.78 -7.99
N TYR A 75 -5.01 16.64 -7.62
CA TYR A 75 -4.71 16.96 -6.24
C TYR A 75 -5.91 17.62 -5.55
N GLY A 76 -6.40 17.00 -4.48
CA GLY A 76 -7.49 17.54 -3.66
C GLY A 76 -8.87 17.56 -4.33
N SER A 77 -9.04 17.01 -5.54
CA SER A 77 -10.32 17.06 -6.27
C SER A 77 -10.88 15.68 -6.60
N ASP A 78 -11.92 15.26 -5.86
CA ASP A 78 -12.54 13.96 -6.07
C ASP A 78 -13.33 13.87 -7.39
N SER A 79 -13.92 14.97 -7.85
CA SER A 79 -14.61 15.03 -9.16
C SER A 79 -13.66 14.72 -10.32
N VAL A 80 -12.44 15.28 -10.29
CA VAL A 80 -11.42 15.05 -11.32
C VAL A 80 -10.90 13.61 -11.24
N LYS A 81 -10.70 13.05 -10.03
CA LYS A 81 -10.30 11.64 -9.87
C LYS A 81 -11.35 10.69 -10.43
N SER A 82 -12.62 10.89 -10.13
CA SER A 82 -13.71 10.05 -10.65
C SER A 82 -13.81 10.15 -12.18
N ALA A 83 -13.70 11.36 -12.75
CA ALA A 83 -13.65 11.55 -14.19
C ALA A 83 -12.44 10.84 -14.83
N ALA A 84 -11.25 10.95 -14.22
CA ALA A 84 -10.05 10.27 -14.70
C ALA A 84 -10.15 8.75 -14.65
N ALA A 85 -10.87 8.20 -13.65
CA ALA A 85 -11.16 6.77 -13.55
C ALA A 85 -12.07 6.29 -14.70
N GLN A 86 -13.09 7.07 -15.06
CA GLN A 86 -13.96 6.80 -16.21
C GLN A 86 -13.20 6.88 -17.54
N LEU A 87 -12.24 7.79 -17.63
CA LEU A 87 -11.33 7.93 -18.77
C LEU A 87 -10.20 6.90 -18.77
N GLY A 88 -10.16 5.93 -17.85
CA GLY A 88 -9.14 4.89 -17.86
C GLY A 88 -7.71 5.42 -17.71
N LEU A 89 -7.52 6.40 -16.82
CA LEU A 89 -6.19 6.93 -16.51
C LEU A 89 -5.22 5.83 -16.05
N ALA A 90 -5.65 4.95 -15.14
CA ALA A 90 -4.82 3.83 -14.68
C ALA A 90 -4.33 2.96 -15.84
N ASP A 91 -5.23 2.62 -16.77
CA ASP A 91 -4.89 1.82 -17.94
C ASP A 91 -3.89 2.54 -18.87
N THR A 92 -4.07 3.85 -19.03
CA THR A 92 -3.14 4.69 -19.80
C THR A 92 -1.75 4.74 -19.14
N VAL A 93 -1.68 4.87 -17.82
CA VAL A 93 -0.41 4.83 -17.07
C VAL A 93 0.24 3.45 -17.15
N HIS A 94 -0.56 2.36 -17.12
CA HIS A 94 -0.01 1.00 -17.22
C HIS A 94 0.69 0.77 -18.57
N LYS A 95 0.14 1.34 -19.65
CA LYS A 95 0.70 1.23 -21.00
C LYS A 95 2.07 1.89 -21.13
N VAL A 96 2.28 3.04 -20.48
CA VAL A 96 3.59 3.71 -20.43
C VAL A 96 4.50 3.22 -19.31
N TRP A 97 4.06 2.26 -18.49
CA TRP A 97 4.76 1.82 -17.29
C TRP A 97 6.21 1.40 -17.52
N LEU A 98 6.49 0.68 -18.61
CA LEU A 98 7.85 0.23 -18.95
C LEU A 98 8.81 1.42 -19.17
N TRP A 99 8.31 2.52 -19.74
CA TRP A 99 9.07 3.76 -19.91
C TRP A 99 9.31 4.47 -18.59
N CYS A 100 8.32 4.45 -17.69
CA CYS A 100 8.51 4.94 -16.33
C CYS A 100 9.58 4.13 -15.59
N GLN A 101 9.64 2.80 -15.79
CA GLN A 101 10.65 1.94 -15.16
C GLN A 101 12.09 2.17 -15.66
N ALA A 102 12.28 2.86 -16.79
CA ALA A 102 13.61 3.12 -17.34
C ALA A 102 14.43 4.11 -16.48
N ASP A 103 13.78 4.96 -15.70
CA ASP A 103 14.43 5.92 -14.79
C ASP A 103 13.68 5.96 -13.44
N PRO A 104 14.36 5.77 -12.29
CA PRO A 104 13.75 5.89 -10.97
C PRO A 104 12.97 7.18 -10.73
N LEU A 105 13.38 8.30 -11.34
CA LEU A 105 12.66 9.57 -11.25
C LEU A 105 11.32 9.52 -11.99
N HIS A 106 11.29 8.99 -13.21
CA HIS A 106 10.04 8.84 -13.97
C HIS A 106 9.09 7.85 -13.28
N LEU A 107 9.62 6.75 -12.75
CA LEU A 107 8.82 5.80 -11.98
C LEU A 107 8.24 6.44 -10.73
N THR A 108 9.02 7.28 -10.04
CA THR A 108 8.56 8.06 -8.89
C THR A 108 7.40 8.97 -9.26
N MET A 109 7.48 9.69 -10.39
CA MET A 109 6.42 10.58 -10.85
C MET A 109 5.14 9.82 -11.24
N ALA A 110 5.28 8.67 -11.90
CA ALA A 110 4.13 7.80 -12.19
C ALA A 110 3.48 7.26 -10.91
N LEU A 111 4.27 6.91 -9.90
CA LEU A 111 3.74 6.47 -8.61
C LEU A 111 3.07 7.63 -7.85
N ASP A 112 3.65 8.84 -7.85
CA ASP A 112 3.05 10.02 -7.21
C ASP A 112 1.72 10.40 -7.87
N LEU A 113 1.61 10.30 -9.20
CA LEU A 113 0.35 10.43 -9.93
C LEU A 113 -0.67 9.40 -9.44
N LEU A 114 -0.31 8.11 -9.41
CA LEU A 114 -1.23 7.03 -9.03
C LEU A 114 -1.64 7.11 -7.55
N ILE A 115 -0.73 7.54 -6.66
CA ILE A 115 -1.03 7.80 -5.25
C ILE A 115 -2.06 8.92 -5.14
N THR A 116 -1.84 10.05 -5.85
CA THR A 116 -2.76 11.19 -5.85
C THR A 116 -4.13 10.81 -6.42
N PHE A 117 -4.13 10.05 -7.52
CA PHE A 117 -5.32 9.53 -8.18
C PHE A 117 -6.18 8.65 -7.25
N THR A 118 -5.54 7.82 -6.43
CA THR A 118 -6.22 6.84 -5.56
C THR A 118 -6.45 7.31 -4.13
N ALA A 119 -5.93 8.48 -3.75
CA ALA A 119 -6.08 9.04 -2.42
C ALA A 119 -7.57 9.29 -2.11
N ASN A 120 -8.09 8.55 -1.12
CA ASN A 120 -9.49 8.56 -0.68
C ASN A 120 -10.51 8.35 -1.80
N CYS A 121 -10.12 7.65 -2.88
CA CYS A 121 -10.99 7.39 -4.03
C CYS A 121 -11.01 5.89 -4.36
N PRO A 122 -11.97 5.12 -3.78
CA PRO A 122 -12.11 3.68 -4.03
C PRO A 122 -12.34 3.34 -5.50
N ASP A 123 -13.10 4.16 -6.24
CA ASP A 123 -13.38 3.97 -7.66
C ASP A 123 -12.08 4.01 -8.48
N ALA A 124 -11.22 5.01 -8.22
CA ALA A 124 -9.90 5.10 -8.83
C ALA A 124 -9.02 3.89 -8.44
N ALA A 125 -9.02 3.49 -7.17
CA ALA A 125 -8.25 2.34 -6.72
C ALA A 125 -8.70 1.03 -7.40
N GLN A 126 -10.01 0.84 -7.64
CA GLN A 126 -10.55 -0.32 -8.34
C GLN A 126 -10.04 -0.41 -9.78
N THR A 127 -9.86 0.73 -10.47
CA THR A 127 -9.36 0.72 -11.86
C THR A 127 -7.96 0.12 -12.01
N LEU A 128 -7.14 0.07 -10.94
CA LEU A 128 -5.78 -0.47 -10.99
C LEU A 128 -5.72 -1.97 -11.34
N VAL A 129 -6.79 -2.73 -11.07
CA VAL A 129 -6.90 -4.14 -11.50
C VAL A 129 -7.51 -4.30 -12.89
N LEU A 130 -8.12 -3.26 -13.43
CA LEU A 130 -8.83 -3.25 -14.72
C LEU A 130 -7.93 -2.89 -15.91
N THR A 131 -6.63 -2.82 -15.71
CA THR A 131 -5.68 -2.35 -16.74
C THR A 131 -5.12 -3.49 -17.58
N SER A 132 -4.58 -3.13 -18.75
CA SER A 132 -3.83 -4.02 -19.64
C SER A 132 -2.63 -3.30 -20.25
N THR A 133 -1.57 -4.05 -20.53
CA THR A 133 -0.42 -3.56 -21.31
C THR A 133 -0.66 -3.63 -22.81
N LEU A 134 -1.78 -4.23 -23.26
CA LEU A 134 -2.09 -4.39 -24.68
C LEU A 134 -2.52 -3.05 -25.31
N SER A 135 -1.83 -2.67 -26.38
CA SER A 135 -2.17 -1.52 -27.20
C SER A 135 -3.51 -1.70 -27.91
N GLY A 136 -4.24 -0.60 -28.11
CA GLY A 136 -5.56 -0.61 -28.78
C GLY A 136 -6.72 -1.13 -27.93
N VAL A 137 -6.45 -1.75 -26.78
CA VAL A 137 -7.47 -2.20 -25.82
C VAL A 137 -7.59 -1.15 -24.73
N GLY A 138 -8.80 -0.62 -24.48
CA GLY A 138 -9.04 0.29 -23.36
C GLY A 138 -9.09 -0.41 -22.00
N GLN A 139 -9.46 0.36 -20.96
CA GLN A 139 -9.72 -0.18 -19.63
C GLN A 139 -10.70 -1.36 -19.70
N ARG A 140 -10.35 -2.45 -19.00
CA ARG A 140 -11.18 -3.65 -18.91
C ARG A 140 -12.37 -3.43 -17.99
N LYS A 141 -13.38 -4.29 -18.12
CA LYS A 141 -14.54 -4.32 -17.20
C LYS A 141 -14.36 -5.30 -16.05
N VAL A 142 -13.35 -6.17 -16.14
CA VAL A 142 -13.05 -7.21 -15.16
C VAL A 142 -11.55 -7.23 -14.84
N PRO A 143 -11.16 -7.63 -13.62
CA PRO A 143 -9.76 -7.76 -13.24
C PRO A 143 -8.97 -8.67 -14.19
N THR A 144 -7.73 -8.28 -14.50
CA THR A 144 -6.82 -9.06 -15.36
C THR A 144 -5.72 -9.74 -14.56
N SER A 145 -5.06 -10.74 -15.16
CA SER A 145 -3.85 -11.39 -14.60
C SER A 145 -2.57 -10.56 -14.76
N HIS A 146 -2.63 -9.47 -15.53
CA HIS A 146 -1.52 -8.57 -15.83
C HIS A 146 -2.00 -7.13 -15.69
N SER A 147 -2.42 -6.79 -14.47
CA SER A 147 -2.87 -5.45 -14.11
C SER A 147 -1.78 -4.61 -13.46
N LEU A 148 -2.07 -3.34 -13.19
CA LEU A 148 -1.12 -2.42 -12.57
C LEU A 148 -0.77 -2.88 -11.14
N VAL A 149 -1.72 -3.50 -10.43
CA VAL A 149 -1.45 -4.14 -9.12
C VAL A 149 -0.42 -5.27 -9.26
N HIS A 150 -0.51 -6.09 -10.32
CA HIS A 150 0.49 -7.12 -10.59
C HIS A 150 1.85 -6.50 -10.92
N ALA A 151 1.88 -5.40 -11.66
CA ALA A 151 3.11 -4.65 -11.96
C ALA A 151 3.75 -4.08 -10.67
N LEU A 152 2.96 -3.59 -9.72
CA LEU A 152 3.44 -3.12 -8.41
C LEU A 152 3.99 -4.27 -7.55
N VAL A 153 3.32 -5.42 -7.53
CA VAL A 153 3.86 -6.62 -6.86
C VAL A 153 5.18 -7.04 -7.50
N SER A 154 5.24 -7.09 -8.84
CA SER A 154 6.47 -7.41 -9.55
C SER A 154 7.59 -6.43 -9.21
N LEU A 155 7.29 -5.13 -9.14
CA LEU A 155 8.25 -4.10 -8.75
C LEU A 155 8.82 -4.33 -7.33
N LEU A 156 7.97 -4.69 -6.37
CA LEU A 156 8.37 -4.91 -4.97
C LEU A 156 9.06 -6.25 -4.71
N THR A 157 8.85 -7.24 -5.59
CA THR A 157 9.47 -8.57 -5.49
C THR A 157 10.81 -8.66 -6.23
N ARG A 158 11.10 -7.71 -7.12
CA ARG A 158 12.41 -7.56 -7.79
C ARG A 158 13.52 -7.14 -6.82
N GLU A 159 14.77 -7.27 -7.27
CA GLU A 159 15.96 -6.80 -6.56
C GLU A 159 15.85 -5.31 -6.15
N ARG A 160 16.68 -4.90 -5.18
CA ARG A 160 16.57 -3.67 -4.39
C ARG A 160 16.18 -2.44 -5.21
N GLN A 161 14.91 -2.05 -5.11
CA GLN A 161 14.44 -0.73 -5.53
C GLN A 161 14.99 0.37 -4.62
N PRO A 162 15.18 1.61 -5.13
CA PRO A 162 15.44 2.78 -4.31
C PRO A 162 14.38 2.93 -3.21
N LEU A 163 14.77 3.43 -2.03
CA LEU A 163 13.85 3.62 -0.89
C LEU A 163 12.65 4.50 -1.28
N THR A 164 12.89 5.54 -2.07
CA THR A 164 11.87 6.46 -2.58
C THR A 164 10.80 5.77 -3.42
N VAL A 165 11.20 4.84 -4.29
CA VAL A 165 10.30 4.05 -5.14
C VAL A 165 9.54 3.02 -4.30
N ARG A 166 10.24 2.33 -3.39
CA ARG A 166 9.62 1.33 -2.50
C ARG A 166 8.55 1.95 -1.61
N ALA A 167 8.84 3.10 -0.98
CA ALA A 167 7.90 3.81 -0.13
C ALA A 167 6.60 4.15 -0.87
N ARG A 168 6.72 4.68 -2.10
CA ARG A 168 5.58 5.03 -2.94
C ARG A 168 4.81 3.81 -3.42
N ALA A 169 5.49 2.75 -3.84
CA ALA A 169 4.84 1.51 -4.24
C ALA A 169 4.03 0.87 -3.09
N LEU A 170 4.56 0.87 -1.86
CA LEU A 170 3.84 0.37 -0.69
C LEU A 170 2.69 1.29 -0.26
N THR A 171 2.85 2.62 -0.41
CA THR A 171 1.76 3.58 -0.20
C THR A 171 0.62 3.33 -1.20
N LEU A 172 0.95 3.15 -2.48
CA LEU A 172 -0.02 2.84 -3.51
C LEU A 172 -0.71 1.49 -3.27
N LEU A 173 0.02 0.44 -2.86
CA LEU A 173 -0.61 -0.83 -2.45
C LEU A 173 -1.53 -0.67 -1.23
N SER A 174 -1.23 0.26 -0.33
CA SER A 174 -2.13 0.60 0.79
C SER A 174 -3.42 1.24 0.26
N HIS A 175 -3.33 2.14 -0.73
CA HIS A 175 -4.51 2.71 -1.40
C HIS A 175 -5.30 1.64 -2.17
N CYS A 176 -4.63 0.69 -2.81
CA CYS A 176 -5.27 -0.45 -3.47
C CYS A 176 -6.19 -1.24 -2.52
N CYS A 177 -5.91 -1.26 -1.22
CA CYS A 177 -6.72 -1.99 -0.26
C CYS A 177 -8.15 -1.44 -0.12
N GLN A 178 -8.43 -0.23 -0.60
CA GLN A 178 -9.79 0.32 -0.67
C GLN A 178 -10.72 -0.52 -1.57
N ALA A 179 -10.19 -1.19 -2.59
CA ALA A 179 -10.96 -2.02 -3.52
C ALA A 179 -10.81 -3.52 -3.24
N HIS A 180 -11.91 -4.27 -3.25
CA HIS A 180 -11.91 -5.70 -2.92
C HIS A 180 -11.06 -6.53 -3.88
N GLU A 181 -11.21 -6.30 -5.19
CA GLU A 181 -10.51 -7.05 -6.23
C GLU A 181 -9.00 -6.85 -6.16
N CYS A 182 -8.56 -5.63 -5.81
CA CYS A 182 -7.16 -5.33 -5.53
C CYS A 182 -6.63 -6.14 -4.35
N ARG A 183 -7.38 -6.22 -3.24
CA ARG A 183 -6.99 -7.03 -2.07
C ARG A 183 -6.87 -8.51 -2.41
N VAL A 184 -7.79 -9.03 -3.22
CA VAL A 184 -7.75 -10.43 -3.69
C VAL A 184 -6.48 -10.71 -4.52
N VAL A 185 -6.10 -9.79 -5.42
CA VAL A 185 -4.86 -9.89 -6.18
C VAL A 185 -3.65 -9.88 -5.25
N ILE A 186 -3.57 -8.91 -4.33
CA ILE A 186 -2.47 -8.82 -3.35
C ILE A 186 -2.34 -10.11 -2.54
N ALA A 187 -3.44 -10.64 -2.01
CA ALA A 187 -3.46 -11.85 -1.20
C ALA A 187 -2.92 -13.08 -1.94
N LYS A 188 -3.18 -13.19 -3.25
CA LYS A 188 -2.77 -14.34 -4.08
C LYS A 188 -1.37 -14.19 -4.69
N SER A 189 -0.75 -13.03 -4.56
CA SER A 189 0.45 -12.68 -5.32
C SER A 189 1.77 -13.24 -4.77
N GLY A 190 1.76 -13.79 -3.55
CA GLY A 190 2.98 -14.23 -2.86
C GLY A 190 3.87 -13.08 -2.33
N LEU A 191 3.42 -11.82 -2.42
CA LEU A 191 4.16 -10.63 -1.97
C LEU A 191 4.65 -10.77 -0.51
N LEU A 192 3.76 -11.17 0.40
CA LEU A 192 4.09 -11.31 1.82
C LEU A 192 5.10 -12.43 2.09
N ALA A 193 5.05 -13.52 1.31
CA ALA A 193 6.02 -14.61 1.43
C ALA A 193 7.41 -14.12 1.03
N ARG A 194 7.51 -13.40 -0.10
CA ARG A 194 8.76 -12.81 -0.56
C ARG A 194 9.34 -11.82 0.45
N TRP A 195 8.51 -10.99 1.07
CA TRP A 195 8.97 -10.10 2.12
C TRP A 195 9.41 -10.87 3.38
N SER A 196 8.65 -11.87 3.80
CA SER A 196 9.01 -12.74 4.95
C SER A 196 10.40 -13.35 4.79
N ASP A 197 10.74 -13.84 3.59
CA ASP A 197 12.07 -14.41 3.31
C ASP A 197 13.17 -13.34 3.43
N GLN A 198 12.92 -12.13 2.92
CA GLN A 198 13.87 -11.01 3.00
C GLN A 198 14.02 -10.47 4.41
N TRP A 199 12.96 -10.51 5.22
CA TRP A 199 12.97 -9.94 6.58
C TRP A 199 13.87 -10.76 7.53
N VAL A 200 13.97 -12.07 7.31
CA VAL A 200 14.84 -12.97 8.11
C VAL A 200 16.31 -12.77 7.79
N ASP A 201 16.64 -12.47 6.54
CA ASP A 201 18.02 -12.20 6.15
C ASP A 201 18.45 -10.85 6.74
N ARG A 202 18.94 -10.87 7.98
CA ARG A 202 19.39 -9.71 8.76
C ARG A 202 20.48 -8.87 8.08
N ARG A 203 21.01 -9.31 6.94
CA ARG A 203 21.79 -8.46 6.03
C ARG A 203 20.97 -7.26 5.54
N GLN A 204 19.64 -7.31 5.66
CA GLN A 204 18.75 -6.23 5.28
C GLN A 204 17.33 -6.37 5.87
N PRO A 205 16.96 -5.53 6.85
CA PRO A 205 16.36 -4.26 6.47
C PRO A 205 16.86 -3.06 7.27
N LEU A 206 17.12 -1.97 6.56
CA LEU A 206 17.12 -0.62 7.13
C LEU A 206 15.79 -0.44 7.88
N GLU A 207 15.83 0.17 9.08
CA GLU A 207 14.65 0.41 9.91
C GLU A 207 13.49 1.02 9.10
N GLU A 208 13.79 1.99 8.25
CA GLU A 208 12.82 2.62 7.35
C GLU A 208 12.08 1.63 6.45
N THR A 209 12.79 0.64 5.90
CA THR A 209 12.18 -0.37 5.02
C THR A 209 11.22 -1.27 5.79
N GLU A 210 11.60 -1.70 7.00
CA GLU A 210 10.73 -2.48 7.88
C GLU A 210 9.46 -1.70 8.22
N LEU A 211 9.59 -0.43 8.58
CA LEU A 211 8.43 0.42 8.91
C LEU A 211 7.47 0.60 7.75
N MET A 212 7.97 0.78 6.52
CA MET A 212 7.12 0.88 5.32
C MET A 212 6.29 -0.39 5.12
N TRP A 213 6.92 -1.56 5.27
CA TRP A 213 6.22 -2.85 5.14
C TRP A 213 5.19 -3.06 6.25
N LEU A 214 5.54 -2.79 7.51
CA LEU A 214 4.61 -2.93 8.62
C LEU A 214 3.41 -1.99 8.48
N ARG A 215 3.59 -0.75 7.98
CA ARG A 215 2.48 0.19 7.71
C ARG A 215 1.54 -0.33 6.62
N PHE A 216 2.08 -0.86 5.52
CA PHE A 216 1.28 -1.49 4.49
C PHE A 216 0.51 -2.71 5.04
N ILE A 217 1.19 -3.59 5.76
CA ILE A 217 0.57 -4.81 6.31
C ILE A 217 -0.51 -4.46 7.34
N LEU A 218 -0.31 -3.43 8.15
CA LEU A 218 -1.32 -2.92 9.07
C LEU A 218 -2.60 -2.50 8.31
N THR A 219 -2.43 -1.79 7.18
CA THR A 219 -3.54 -1.40 6.31
C THR A 219 -4.22 -2.62 5.68
N PHE A 220 -3.42 -3.56 5.15
CA PHE A 220 -3.95 -4.74 4.48
C PHE A 220 -4.70 -5.69 5.42
N THR A 221 -4.19 -5.87 6.64
CA THR A 221 -4.82 -6.73 7.67
C THR A 221 -6.04 -6.10 8.32
N PHE A 222 -6.36 -4.84 8.02
CA PHE A 222 -7.67 -4.29 8.37
C PHE A 222 -8.81 -5.07 7.68
N PHE A 223 -8.52 -5.67 6.52
CA PHE A 223 -9.48 -6.40 5.71
C PHE A 223 -9.31 -7.93 5.83
N ILE A 224 -10.38 -8.66 5.55
CA ILE A 224 -10.45 -10.12 5.69
C ILE A 224 -9.41 -10.85 4.82
N GLU A 225 -9.11 -10.33 3.64
CA GLU A 225 -8.14 -10.92 2.71
C GLU A 225 -6.74 -10.92 3.34
N GLY A 226 -6.34 -9.81 3.99
CA GLY A 226 -5.08 -9.74 4.72
C GLY A 226 -5.08 -10.57 5.99
N GLN A 227 -6.20 -10.59 6.73
CA GLN A 227 -6.34 -11.40 7.94
C GLN A 227 -6.23 -12.89 7.67
N THR A 228 -6.71 -13.34 6.51
CA THR A 228 -6.72 -14.76 6.13
C THR A 228 -5.43 -15.21 5.44
N SER A 229 -4.79 -14.34 4.65
CA SER A 229 -3.59 -14.69 3.89
C SER A 229 -2.33 -14.67 4.75
N LEU A 230 -2.19 -13.67 5.62
CA LEU A 230 -0.96 -13.45 6.37
C LEU A 230 -0.59 -14.62 7.31
N PRO A 231 -1.51 -15.17 8.14
CA PRO A 231 -1.16 -16.27 9.05
C PRO A 231 -0.76 -17.57 8.35
N LYS A 232 -1.11 -17.72 7.07
CA LYS A 232 -0.76 -18.86 6.22
C LYS A 232 0.57 -18.66 5.49
N THR A 233 1.17 -17.48 5.62
CA THR A 233 2.41 -17.11 4.91
C THR A 233 3.62 -17.53 5.73
N GLY A 234 4.06 -18.79 5.55
CA GLY A 234 5.29 -19.31 6.17
C GLY A 234 5.42 -18.97 7.66
N GLU A 235 6.58 -18.40 8.03
CA GLU A 235 6.90 -17.98 9.40
C GLU A 235 6.49 -16.53 9.73
N LEU A 236 5.79 -15.84 8.83
CA LEU A 236 5.51 -14.40 8.96
C LEU A 236 4.77 -14.03 10.24
N PHE A 237 3.83 -14.87 10.67
CA PHE A 237 3.14 -14.67 11.94
C PHE A 237 4.10 -14.76 13.13
N ALA A 238 5.02 -15.72 13.14
CA ALA A 238 6.01 -15.87 14.22
C ALA A 238 7.01 -14.71 14.22
N GLN A 239 7.43 -14.24 13.04
CA GLN A 239 8.29 -13.06 12.88
C GLN A 239 7.62 -11.79 13.43
N LEU A 240 6.33 -11.60 13.20
CA LEU A 240 5.58 -10.47 13.77
C LEU A 240 5.49 -10.55 15.29
N VAL A 241 5.28 -11.74 15.86
CA VAL A 241 5.30 -11.94 17.31
C VAL A 241 6.68 -11.58 17.86
N GLN A 242 7.76 -12.06 17.25
CA GLN A 242 9.12 -11.72 17.64
C GLN A 242 9.41 -10.21 17.52
N CYS A 243 8.94 -9.58 16.44
CA CYS A 243 9.04 -8.14 16.22
C CYS A 243 8.30 -7.35 17.29
N ALA A 244 7.11 -7.80 17.71
CA ALA A 244 6.35 -7.18 18.80
C ALA A 244 7.06 -7.32 20.16
N GLU A 245 7.67 -8.47 20.43
CA GLU A 245 8.41 -8.73 21.69
C GLU A 245 9.69 -7.89 21.79
N SER A 246 10.54 -7.99 20.76
CA SER A 246 11.96 -7.58 20.83
C SER A 246 12.43 -6.70 19.66
N GLY A 247 11.53 -6.29 18.78
CA GLY A 247 11.84 -5.40 17.66
C GLY A 247 12.19 -3.98 18.10
N ARG A 248 12.47 -3.13 17.11
CA ARG A 248 12.77 -1.71 17.32
C ARG A 248 11.58 -0.99 17.97
N THR A 249 11.86 0.09 18.71
CA THR A 249 10.85 0.90 19.39
C THR A 249 9.76 1.42 18.42
N SER A 250 10.15 1.76 17.20
CA SER A 250 9.26 2.22 16.13
C SER A 250 8.41 1.09 15.50
N SER A 251 8.94 -0.13 15.46
CA SER A 251 8.30 -1.29 14.82
C SER A 251 7.35 -2.05 15.74
N ARG A 252 7.67 -2.15 17.03
CA ARG A 252 6.89 -2.91 18.02
C ARG A 252 5.40 -2.52 18.04
N PRO A 253 5.02 -1.23 18.11
CA PRO A 253 3.60 -0.85 18.11
C PRO A 253 2.86 -1.29 16.84
N LEU A 254 3.50 -1.18 15.66
CA LEU A 254 2.91 -1.62 14.41
C LEU A 254 2.72 -3.15 14.38
N ALA A 255 3.70 -3.92 14.85
CA ALA A 255 3.58 -5.37 14.94
C ALA A 255 2.44 -5.81 15.86
N VAL A 256 2.31 -5.19 17.05
CA VAL A 256 1.19 -5.46 17.98
C VAL A 256 -0.15 -5.10 17.32
N ALA A 257 -0.24 -3.96 16.62
CA ALA A 257 -1.45 -3.53 15.93
C ALA A 257 -1.85 -4.47 14.77
N ILE A 258 -0.88 -5.02 14.03
CA ILE A 258 -1.11 -6.05 13.01
C ILE A 258 -1.66 -7.32 13.69
N ILE A 259 -1.03 -7.77 14.77
CA ILE A 259 -1.47 -8.96 15.51
C ILE A 259 -2.89 -8.78 16.05
N ARG A 260 -3.25 -7.57 16.52
CA ARG A 260 -4.62 -7.19 16.89
C ARG A 260 -5.60 -7.36 15.73
N ASN A 261 -5.27 -6.87 14.55
CA ASN A 261 -6.12 -7.05 13.37
C ASN A 261 -6.31 -8.54 13.05
N LEU A 262 -5.26 -9.36 13.16
CA LEU A 262 -5.34 -10.80 12.91
C LEU A 262 -6.22 -11.54 13.94
N ALA A 263 -6.12 -11.16 15.22
CA ALA A 263 -6.88 -11.76 16.31
C ALA A 263 -8.39 -11.45 16.23
N ALA A 264 -8.76 -10.34 15.60
CA ALA A 264 -10.15 -9.96 15.38
C ALA A 264 -10.90 -10.97 14.50
N LEU A 265 -10.19 -11.75 13.67
CA LEU A 265 -10.79 -12.81 12.87
C LEU A 265 -10.88 -14.13 13.67
N PRO A 266 -12.07 -14.67 13.96
CA PRO A 266 -12.23 -15.91 14.73
C PRO A 266 -11.51 -17.12 14.12
N ALA A 267 -11.39 -17.17 12.79
CA ALA A 267 -10.70 -18.23 12.07
C ALA A 267 -9.20 -18.33 12.41
N ASN A 268 -8.58 -17.24 12.86
CA ASN A 268 -7.17 -17.22 13.25
C ASN A 268 -6.94 -17.70 14.68
N ARG A 269 -7.99 -17.78 15.51
CA ARG A 269 -7.88 -18.12 16.93
C ARG A 269 -7.11 -19.43 17.21
N PRO A 270 -7.29 -20.54 16.46
CA PRO A 270 -6.51 -21.75 16.69
C PRO A 270 -5.00 -21.52 16.61
N ARG A 271 -4.54 -20.68 15.65
CA ARG A 271 -3.13 -20.32 15.49
C ARG A 271 -2.62 -19.60 16.74
N PHE A 272 -3.32 -18.58 17.20
CA PHE A 272 -2.99 -17.86 18.43
C PHE A 272 -2.90 -18.78 19.65
N LEU A 273 -3.89 -19.65 19.84
CA LEU A 273 -3.91 -20.56 20.99
C LEU A 273 -2.83 -21.65 20.93
N SER A 274 -2.33 -21.97 19.74
CA SER A 274 -1.21 -22.90 19.56
C SER A 274 0.17 -22.23 19.71
N THR A 275 0.24 -20.90 19.66
CA THR A 275 1.50 -20.15 19.72
C THR A 275 1.71 -19.55 21.10
N LYS A 276 2.49 -20.23 21.95
CA LYS A 276 2.73 -19.79 23.34
C LYS A 276 3.29 -18.36 23.44
N SER A 277 4.26 -18.01 22.59
CA SER A 277 4.84 -16.66 22.55
C SER A 277 3.79 -15.58 22.28
N ALA A 278 2.88 -15.83 21.34
CA ALA A 278 1.78 -14.90 21.04
C ALA A 278 0.90 -14.62 22.26
N LEU A 279 0.62 -15.63 23.10
CA LEU A 279 -0.18 -15.43 24.31
C LEU A 279 0.62 -14.76 25.44
N THR A 280 1.91 -15.10 25.59
CA THR A 280 2.80 -14.46 26.56
C THR A 280 2.97 -12.97 26.25
N LEU A 281 3.20 -12.64 24.97
CA LEU A 281 3.32 -11.27 24.45
C LEU A 281 2.14 -10.38 24.91
N VAL A 282 0.90 -10.89 24.83
CA VAL A 282 -0.29 -10.14 25.25
C VAL A 282 -0.21 -9.76 26.73
N GLY A 283 0.16 -10.71 27.58
CA GLY A 283 0.32 -10.45 29.00
C GLY A 283 1.45 -9.48 29.30
N GLU A 284 2.56 -9.54 28.58
CA GLU A 284 3.70 -8.63 28.77
C GLU A 284 3.37 -7.21 28.35
N LYS A 285 2.75 -7.04 27.17
CA LYS A 285 2.38 -5.71 26.64
C LYS A 285 1.35 -4.99 27.49
N LEU A 286 0.46 -5.71 28.16
CA LEU A 286 -0.46 -5.10 29.14
C LEU A 286 0.27 -4.44 30.31
N LEU A 287 1.43 -4.97 30.73
CA LEU A 287 2.16 -4.47 31.89
C LEU A 287 3.18 -3.40 31.49
N SER A 288 4.02 -3.70 30.50
CA SER A 288 5.21 -2.90 30.17
C SER A 288 5.14 -2.20 28.81
N GLY A 289 4.08 -2.41 28.03
CA GLY A 289 3.90 -1.75 26.74
C GLY A 289 3.60 -0.26 26.85
N SER A 290 3.75 0.46 25.74
CA SER A 290 3.22 1.81 25.58
C SER A 290 1.69 1.82 25.73
N SER A 291 1.08 3.01 25.86
CA SER A 291 -0.39 3.13 25.92
C SER A 291 -1.08 2.48 24.70
N GLU A 292 -0.51 2.64 23.51
CA GLU A 292 -1.01 2.01 22.29
C GLU A 292 -0.87 0.48 22.33
N GLU A 293 0.29 -0.03 22.76
CA GLU A 293 0.52 -1.47 22.87
C GLU A 293 -0.37 -2.11 23.94
N LYS A 294 -0.60 -1.45 25.08
CA LYS A 294 -1.52 -1.89 26.14
C LYS A 294 -2.95 -2.00 25.61
N ARG A 295 -3.42 -0.97 24.92
CA ARG A 295 -4.75 -0.94 24.27
C ARG A 295 -4.89 -2.10 23.28
N ASP A 296 -3.90 -2.30 22.42
CA ASP A 296 -3.95 -3.36 21.41
C ASP A 296 -3.85 -4.76 22.04
N ALA A 297 -3.05 -4.93 23.08
CA ALA A 297 -2.97 -6.16 23.86
C ALA A 297 -4.32 -6.52 24.50
N ALA A 298 -5.00 -5.55 25.10
CA ALA A 298 -6.34 -5.73 25.65
C ALA A 298 -7.35 -6.12 24.56
N LEU A 299 -7.26 -5.51 23.38
CA LEU A 299 -8.13 -5.83 22.24
C LEU A 299 -7.88 -7.25 21.70
N ILE A 300 -6.62 -7.73 21.60
CA ILE A 300 -6.43 -9.13 21.20
C ILE A 300 -6.95 -10.08 22.29
N ALA A 301 -6.71 -9.78 23.58
CA ALA A 301 -7.23 -10.59 24.67
C ALA A 301 -8.76 -10.72 24.61
N TRP A 302 -9.45 -9.60 24.38
CA TRP A 302 -10.89 -9.59 24.18
C TRP A 302 -11.29 -10.44 22.97
N ALA A 303 -10.73 -10.19 21.79
CA ALA A 303 -11.08 -10.92 20.57
C ALA A 303 -10.88 -12.45 20.68
N LEU A 304 -9.80 -12.86 21.36
CA LEU A 304 -9.52 -14.27 21.63
C LEU A 304 -10.52 -14.88 22.62
N ALA A 305 -10.83 -14.17 23.71
CA ALA A 305 -11.73 -14.66 24.77
C ALA A 305 -13.22 -14.62 24.39
N ALA A 306 -13.61 -13.72 23.49
CA ALA A 306 -14.98 -13.51 23.08
C ALA A 306 -15.62 -14.82 22.59
N ASN A 307 -16.68 -15.24 23.29
CA ASN A 307 -17.45 -16.45 23.00
C ASN A 307 -16.61 -17.73 22.83
N HIS A 308 -15.46 -17.84 23.51
CA HIS A 308 -14.57 -18.99 23.32
C HIS A 308 -13.94 -19.51 24.64
N GLN A 309 -14.51 -20.60 25.18
CA GLN A 309 -14.14 -21.11 26.50
C GLN A 309 -12.67 -21.58 26.59
N LYS A 310 -12.17 -22.30 25.58
CA LYS A 310 -10.78 -22.76 25.54
C LYS A 310 -9.78 -21.59 25.56
N ALA A 311 -10.15 -20.47 24.94
CA ALA A 311 -9.31 -19.27 24.96
C ALA A 311 -9.31 -18.62 26.34
N LYS A 312 -10.49 -18.49 26.97
CA LYS A 312 -10.61 -17.99 28.35
C LYS A 312 -9.74 -18.80 29.32
N VAL A 313 -9.76 -20.14 29.21
CA VAL A 313 -8.92 -21.02 30.04
C VAL A 313 -7.44 -20.79 29.79
N ALA A 314 -7.01 -20.74 28.52
CA ALA A 314 -5.61 -20.48 28.17
C ALA A 314 -5.11 -19.14 28.70
N LEU A 315 -5.89 -18.07 28.54
CA LEU A 315 -5.55 -16.73 29.03
C LEU A 315 -5.53 -16.66 30.56
N ARG A 316 -6.45 -17.33 31.25
CA ARG A 316 -6.42 -17.46 32.72
C ARG A 316 -5.19 -18.20 33.20
N GLY A 317 -4.79 -19.28 32.53
CA GLY A 317 -3.58 -20.03 32.84
C GLY A 317 -2.29 -19.21 32.77
N LEU A 318 -2.30 -18.10 32.02
CA LEU A 318 -1.18 -17.15 31.92
C LEU A 318 -1.27 -15.99 32.92
N GLY A 319 -2.24 -16.03 33.83
CA GLY A 319 -2.47 -14.98 34.82
C GLY A 319 -3.01 -13.67 34.23
N LEU A 320 -3.63 -13.71 33.04
CA LEU A 320 -4.04 -12.49 32.33
C LEU A 320 -5.03 -11.62 33.15
N VAL A 321 -5.88 -12.24 33.97
CA VAL A 321 -6.83 -11.52 34.83
C VAL A 321 -6.09 -10.58 35.78
N ASN A 322 -5.09 -11.08 36.48
CA ASN A 322 -4.28 -10.28 37.41
C ASN A 322 -3.51 -9.18 36.65
N ARG A 323 -2.99 -9.50 35.46
CA ARG A 323 -2.27 -8.52 34.63
C ARG A 323 -3.18 -7.39 34.16
N LEU A 324 -4.43 -7.68 33.79
CA LEU A 324 -5.43 -6.67 33.43
C LEU A 324 -5.79 -5.78 34.62
N GLN A 325 -5.95 -6.35 35.81
CA GLN A 325 -6.22 -5.58 37.03
C GLN A 325 -5.06 -4.63 37.37
N LEU A 326 -3.80 -5.10 37.26
CA LEU A 326 -2.62 -4.26 37.46
C LEU A 326 -2.50 -3.16 36.40
N ALA A 327 -2.81 -3.46 35.15
CA ALA A 327 -2.80 -2.48 34.06
C ALA A 327 -3.86 -1.38 34.28
N LEU A 328 -5.05 -1.74 34.80
CA LEU A 328 -6.09 -0.79 35.18
C LEU A 328 -5.65 0.11 36.35
N ALA A 329 -5.06 -0.47 37.40
CA ALA A 329 -4.58 0.30 38.55
C ALA A 329 -3.52 1.35 38.14
N THR A 330 -2.59 0.97 37.27
CA THR A 330 -1.49 1.85 36.81
C THR A 330 -1.89 2.86 35.74
N SER A 331 -3.06 2.72 35.11
CA SER A 331 -3.55 3.69 34.11
C SER A 331 -4.33 4.86 34.73
N HIS A 332 -4.84 4.70 35.96
CA HIS A 332 -5.47 5.78 36.71
C HIS A 332 -4.48 6.80 37.30
N ASP A 333 -3.20 6.43 37.47
CA ASP A 333 -2.15 7.32 37.99
C ASP A 333 -1.55 8.28 36.92
N GLN A 334 -2.04 8.25 35.68
CA GLN A 334 -1.54 9.06 34.56
C GLN A 334 -2.55 10.10 34.02
N ILE A 335 -3.68 10.30 34.70
CA ILE A 335 -4.73 11.29 34.37
C ILE A 335 -4.76 12.36 35.46
#